data_AF-A0A524EC91-F1
#
_entry.id   AF-A0A524EC91-F1
#
_cell.length_a   1.000
_cell.length_b   1.000
_cell.length_c   1.000
_cell.angle_alpha   90.00
_cell.angle_beta   90.00
_cell.angle_gamma   90.00
#
_symmetry.space_group_name_H-M   'P 1'
#
loop_
_entity.id
_entity.type
_entity.pdbx_description
1 polymer ?
#
loop_
_entity_poly.entity_id
_entity_poly.type
_entity_poly.pdbx_seq_one_letter_code
_entity_poly.pdbx_strand_id
1 'polypeptide(L)'
;MKLIEDRIDRKPNYIIFTGNGRTELQVLRALPEKYDGHELILFFPYPPRSEKKGLAALDVIKDYLFYGYNSFIFILDGDTFEGRPADEDIKDYLTGISIEIKDINQIHQAFLINCKSGNQEIVLYCIISGPQTFIEEEIVNLIKLTLKIEIDLSGERDNNWKRRIKKDVKRIMRENRTNYEQLIRRTGTRKLEIAFPNLCSVFKKIEEDFMRNNP
;
A
#
# COMPACT_ATOMS: atom_id res chain seq x y z
N MET A 1 -6.06 10.27 -8.77
CA MET A 1 -6.58 10.17 -7.38
C MET A 1 -5.85 11.14 -6.47
N LYS A 2 -6.50 11.64 -5.41
CA LYS A 2 -5.89 12.62 -4.48
C LYS A 2 -5.66 12.01 -3.09
N LEU A 3 -4.42 12.09 -2.60
CA LEU A 3 -4.08 11.72 -1.22
C LEU A 3 -4.32 12.91 -0.26
N ILE A 4 -4.87 12.64 0.92
CA ILE A 4 -5.04 13.60 2.03
C ILE A 4 -4.48 13.00 3.32
N GLU A 5 -3.78 13.80 4.12
CA GLU A 5 -3.07 13.37 5.34
C GLU A 5 -3.72 13.85 6.64
N ASP A 6 -4.18 15.11 6.70
CA ASP A 6 -4.45 15.79 7.98
C ASP A 6 -5.92 16.18 8.21
N ARG A 7 -6.60 16.71 7.19
CA ARG A 7 -7.99 17.22 7.31
C ARG A 7 -8.91 16.61 6.28
N ILE A 8 -9.94 15.95 6.80
CA ILE A 8 -11.04 15.40 6.01
C ILE A 8 -12.08 16.50 5.82
N ASP A 9 -11.91 17.31 4.78
CA ASP A 9 -12.93 18.30 4.40
C ASP A 9 -14.13 17.64 3.67
N ARG A 10 -13.92 16.42 3.16
CA ARG A 10 -14.91 15.57 2.47
C ARG A 10 -14.66 14.12 2.84
N LYS A 11 -15.72 13.32 2.98
CA LYS A 11 -15.62 11.89 3.28
C LYS A 11 -14.70 11.19 2.25
N PRO A 12 -13.55 10.60 2.66
CA PRO A 12 -12.70 9.85 1.75
C PRO A 12 -13.41 8.63 1.18
N ASN A 13 -13.02 8.27 -0.04
CA ASN A 13 -13.45 7.04 -0.69
C ASN A 13 -12.74 5.82 -0.09
N TYR A 14 -11.46 5.97 0.26
CA TYR A 14 -10.67 4.91 0.87
C TYR A 14 -9.83 5.44 2.03
N ILE A 15 -9.77 4.67 3.11
CA ILE A 15 -8.82 4.88 4.21
C ILE A 15 -7.61 3.97 3.97
N ILE A 16 -6.42 4.54 3.87
CA ILE A 16 -5.17 3.80 3.75
C ILE A 16 -4.57 3.63 5.14
N PHE A 17 -4.10 2.43 5.48
CA PHE A 17 -3.32 2.23 6.69
C PHE A 17 -2.24 1.17 6.48
N THR A 18 -1.26 1.18 7.38
CA THR A 18 -0.05 0.36 7.34
C THR A 18 0.60 0.40 8.73
N GLY A 19 1.66 -0.38 8.97
CA GLY A 19 2.34 -0.44 10.27
C GLY A 19 3.14 0.82 10.63
N ASN A 20 4.18 1.15 9.86
CA ASN A 20 5.04 2.33 10.12
C ASN A 20 4.73 3.49 9.18
N GLY A 21 4.51 3.20 7.90
CA GLY A 21 3.89 4.11 6.95
C GLY A 21 4.71 5.26 6.43
N ARG A 22 5.90 5.55 6.98
CA ARG A 22 6.68 6.72 6.56
C ARG A 22 7.18 6.62 5.12
N THR A 23 7.64 5.45 4.69
CA THR A 23 8.13 5.25 3.32
C THR A 23 6.96 5.12 2.35
N GLU A 24 5.93 4.39 2.76
CA GLU A 24 4.67 4.20 2.03
C GLU A 24 4.02 5.55 1.74
N LEU A 25 3.93 6.43 2.74
CA LEU A 25 3.39 7.78 2.58
C LEU A 25 4.13 8.57 1.49
N GLN A 26 5.46 8.52 1.46
CA GLN A 26 6.25 9.23 0.44
C GLN A 26 6.00 8.68 -0.96
N VAL A 27 5.74 7.38 -1.11
CA VAL A 27 5.34 6.78 -2.39
C VAL A 27 3.91 7.19 -2.77
N LEU A 28 2.99 7.11 -1.81
CA LEU A 28 1.57 7.42 -1.98
C LEU A 28 1.28 8.89 -2.25
N ARG A 29 2.19 9.81 -1.89
CA ARG A 29 2.05 11.23 -2.25
C ARG A 29 2.13 11.52 -3.75
N ALA A 30 2.66 10.60 -4.54
CA ALA A 30 2.87 10.80 -5.98
C ALA A 30 2.28 9.68 -6.85
N LEU A 31 2.27 8.44 -6.37
CA LEU A 31 1.85 7.30 -7.19
C LEU A 31 0.36 7.34 -7.60
N PRO A 32 -0.61 7.66 -6.70
CA PRO A 32 -2.03 7.72 -7.05
C PRO A 32 -2.39 8.88 -8.00
N GLU A 33 -1.52 9.90 -8.12
CA GLU A 33 -1.70 11.01 -9.07
C GLU A 33 -1.60 10.56 -10.53
N LYS A 34 -1.08 9.33 -10.77
CA LYS A 34 -0.89 8.74 -12.11
C LYS A 34 -2.14 8.07 -12.68
N TYR A 35 -3.23 8.07 -11.92
CA TYR A 35 -4.49 7.44 -12.25
C TYR A 35 -5.59 8.52 -12.29
N ASP A 36 -6.44 8.44 -13.31
CA ASP A 36 -7.51 9.36 -13.71
C ASP A 36 -8.73 9.35 -12.77
N GLY A 37 -8.62 8.76 -11.58
CA GLY A 37 -9.60 8.89 -10.50
C GLY A 37 -9.54 10.25 -9.77
N HIS A 38 -9.59 11.38 -10.47
CA HIS A 38 -9.39 12.72 -9.87
C HIS A 38 -10.39 13.08 -8.75
N GLU A 39 -11.58 12.49 -8.78
CA GLU A 39 -12.61 12.66 -7.74
C GLU A 39 -12.41 11.73 -6.53
N LEU A 40 -11.59 10.68 -6.68
CA LEU A 40 -11.30 9.74 -5.61
C LEU A 40 -10.33 10.36 -4.59
N ILE A 41 -10.79 10.39 -3.35
CA ILE A 41 -10.04 10.84 -2.19
C ILE A 41 -9.54 9.62 -1.42
N LEU A 42 -8.22 9.50 -1.34
CA LEU A 42 -7.52 8.53 -0.50
C LEU A 42 -7.09 9.26 0.78
N PHE A 43 -7.44 8.75 1.94
CA PHE A 43 -7.03 9.32 3.21
C PHE A 43 -6.00 8.43 3.90
N PHE A 44 -4.80 8.96 4.13
CA PHE A 44 -3.74 8.29 4.87
C PHE A 44 -3.53 9.04 6.20
N PRO A 45 -4.11 8.57 7.32
CA PRO A 45 -3.93 9.20 8.62
C PRO A 45 -2.47 9.07 9.04
N TYR A 46 -1.73 10.19 9.06
CA TYR A 46 -0.36 10.23 9.56
C TYR A 46 -0.20 11.29 10.66
N PRO A 47 0.42 10.96 11.81
CA PRO A 47 0.89 9.63 12.22
C PRO A 47 -0.27 8.61 12.33
N PRO A 48 0.01 7.31 12.17
CA PRO A 48 -1.03 6.30 12.28
C PRO A 48 -1.69 6.36 13.66
N ARG A 49 -3.01 6.17 13.71
CA ARG A 49 -3.78 6.20 14.97
C ARG A 49 -3.36 5.12 15.97
N SER A 50 -2.75 4.03 15.50
CA SER A 50 -2.24 2.95 16.35
C SER A 50 -0.81 2.59 15.96
N GLU A 51 0.03 2.28 16.93
CA GLU A 51 1.40 1.78 16.71
C GLU A 51 1.44 0.28 16.35
N LYS A 52 0.29 -0.33 16.04
CA LYS A 52 0.20 -1.75 15.67
C LYS A 52 0.91 -2.00 14.34
N LYS A 53 1.61 -3.13 14.25
CA LYS A 53 2.41 -3.53 13.09
C LYS A 53 1.92 -4.87 12.52
N GLY A 54 2.29 -5.15 11.27
CA GLY A 54 1.84 -6.35 10.58
C GLY A 54 0.31 -6.44 10.55
N LEU A 55 -0.23 -7.65 10.63
CA LEU A 55 -1.67 -7.88 10.61
C LEU A 55 -2.43 -7.18 11.74
N ALA A 56 -1.77 -6.88 12.87
CA ALA A 56 -2.41 -6.16 13.97
C ALA A 56 -2.91 -4.75 13.59
N ALA A 57 -2.38 -4.16 12.52
CA ALA A 57 -2.91 -2.90 12.00
C ALA A 57 -4.34 -3.01 11.44
N LEU A 58 -4.83 -4.23 11.11
CA LEU A 58 -6.23 -4.45 10.67
C LEU A 58 -7.26 -4.12 11.75
N ASP A 59 -6.87 -4.08 13.03
CA ASP A 59 -7.78 -3.71 14.12
C ASP A 59 -8.40 -2.32 13.93
N VAL A 60 -7.71 -1.43 13.21
CA VAL A 60 -8.18 -0.07 12.93
C VAL A 60 -9.46 -0.04 12.08
N ILE A 61 -9.77 -1.13 11.36
CA ILE A 61 -11.00 -1.24 10.57
C ILE A 61 -12.22 -0.98 11.45
N LYS A 62 -12.27 -1.55 12.67
CA LYS A 62 -13.39 -1.36 13.61
C LYS A 62 -13.58 0.10 14.00
N ASP A 63 -12.48 0.81 14.25
CA ASP A 63 -12.52 2.22 14.62
C ASP A 63 -13.10 3.07 13.49
N TYR A 64 -12.72 2.79 12.24
CA TYR A 64 -13.22 3.53 11.08
C TYR A 64 -14.64 3.16 10.68
N LEU A 65 -15.06 1.91 10.90
CA LEU A 65 -16.44 1.47 10.71
C LEU A 65 -17.41 2.22 11.63
N PHE A 66 -16.99 2.51 12.86
CA PHE A 66 -17.76 3.35 13.78
C PHE A 66 -18.02 4.76 13.22
N TYR A 67 -17.08 5.31 12.44
CA TYR A 67 -17.23 6.60 11.75
C TYR A 67 -17.90 6.47 10.37
N GLY A 68 -18.40 5.29 9.99
CA GLY A 68 -19.12 5.05 8.75
C GLY A 68 -18.24 4.90 7.50
N TYR A 69 -16.96 4.59 7.67
CA TYR A 69 -16.04 4.23 6.58
C TYR A 69 -16.01 2.71 6.41
N ASN A 70 -16.08 2.25 5.16
CA ASN A 70 -16.18 0.84 4.82
C ASN A 70 -15.21 0.39 3.72
N SER A 71 -14.42 1.30 3.18
CA SER A 71 -13.51 1.04 2.06
C SER A 71 -12.08 1.33 2.49
N PHE A 72 -11.22 0.32 2.41
CA PHE A 72 -9.90 0.31 3.03
C PHE A 72 -8.82 -0.15 2.06
N ILE A 73 -7.63 0.44 2.20
CA ILE A 73 -6.41 -0.03 1.56
C ILE A 73 -5.39 -0.30 2.66
N PHE A 74 -5.01 -1.55 2.82
CA PHE A 74 -4.05 -1.99 3.80
C PHE A 74 -2.73 -2.36 3.13
N ILE A 75 -1.62 -1.76 3.56
CA ILE A 75 -0.29 -2.04 3.02
C ILE A 75 0.55 -2.75 4.08
N LEU A 76 1.04 -3.94 3.73
CA LEU A 76 1.88 -4.80 4.55
C LEU A 76 3.22 -5.03 3.89
N ASP A 77 4.26 -5.23 4.69
CA ASP A 77 5.56 -5.68 4.23
C ASP A 77 5.51 -7.19 3.91
N GLY A 78 6.23 -7.61 2.86
CA GLY A 78 6.26 -9.01 2.41
C GLY A 78 6.77 -10.03 3.43
N ASP A 79 7.58 -9.60 4.41
CA ASP A 79 8.07 -10.47 5.49
C ASP A 79 7.08 -10.68 6.63
N THR A 80 5.86 -10.16 6.50
CA THR A 80 4.79 -10.36 7.50
C THR A 80 4.35 -11.82 7.58
N PHE A 81 4.48 -12.57 6.48
CA PHE A 81 3.93 -13.93 6.37
C PHE A 81 5.06 -14.95 6.53
N GLU A 82 5.10 -15.64 7.68
CA GLU A 82 6.15 -16.59 8.08
C GLU A 82 6.07 -17.93 7.31
N GLY A 83 6.02 -17.87 5.98
CA GLY A 83 5.96 -19.06 5.10
C GLY A 83 4.56 -19.66 4.93
N ARG A 84 3.51 -19.04 5.49
CA ARG A 84 2.12 -19.35 5.17
C ARG A 84 1.63 -18.54 3.98
N PRO A 85 0.62 -19.04 3.23
CA PRO A 85 -0.08 -18.24 2.23
C PRO A 85 -0.67 -16.97 2.87
N ALA A 86 -0.40 -15.81 2.27
CA ALA A 86 -0.78 -14.53 2.84
C ALA A 86 -2.31 -14.36 3.01
N ASP A 87 -3.09 -14.95 2.10
CA ASP A 87 -4.55 -14.98 2.17
C ASP A 87 -5.07 -15.76 3.39
N GLU A 88 -4.43 -16.86 3.76
CA GLU A 88 -4.78 -17.62 4.96
C GLU A 88 -4.54 -16.80 6.23
N ASP A 89 -3.36 -16.19 6.38
CA ASP A 89 -3.02 -15.40 7.57
C ASP A 89 -3.92 -14.16 7.70
N ILE A 90 -4.20 -13.47 6.57
CA ILE A 90 -5.15 -12.36 6.55
C ILE A 90 -6.55 -12.86 6.95
N LYS A 91 -6.97 -14.02 6.45
CA LYS A 91 -8.29 -14.60 6.74
C LYS A 91 -8.44 -14.98 8.21
N ASP A 92 -7.45 -15.66 8.76
CA ASP A 92 -7.40 -16.07 10.15
C ASP A 92 -7.47 -14.82 11.06
N TYR A 93 -6.70 -13.77 10.71
CA TYR A 93 -6.70 -12.53 11.47
C TYR A 93 -8.06 -11.81 11.43
N LEU A 94 -8.61 -11.58 10.24
CA LEU A 94 -9.93 -10.93 10.08
C LEU A 94 -11.03 -11.68 10.83
N THR A 95 -11.03 -13.01 10.74
CA THR A 95 -11.98 -13.87 11.47
C THR A 95 -11.81 -13.73 12.97
N GLY A 96 -10.56 -13.71 13.45
CA GLY A 96 -10.21 -13.52 14.86
C GLY A 96 -10.70 -12.19 15.43
N ILE A 97 -10.80 -11.15 14.58
CA ILE A 97 -11.37 -9.84 14.96
C ILE A 97 -12.85 -9.71 14.59
N SER A 98 -13.57 -10.81 14.37
CA SER A 98 -15.02 -10.82 14.09
C SER A 98 -15.42 -10.06 12.82
N ILE A 99 -14.57 -10.13 11.79
CA ILE A 99 -14.88 -9.69 10.43
C ILE A 99 -15.11 -10.95 9.58
N GLU A 100 -16.33 -11.14 9.10
CA GLU A 100 -16.70 -12.28 8.27
C GLU A 100 -16.32 -12.02 6.82
N ILE A 101 -15.57 -12.92 6.21
CA ILE A 101 -15.14 -12.80 4.81
C ILE A 101 -16.18 -13.43 3.90
N LYS A 102 -16.60 -12.70 2.88
CA LYS A 102 -17.51 -13.18 1.84
C LYS A 102 -16.74 -13.77 0.67
N ASP A 103 -15.72 -13.06 0.19
CA ASP A 103 -14.87 -13.49 -0.89
C ASP A 103 -13.50 -12.81 -0.84
N ILE A 104 -12.51 -13.50 -1.41
CA ILE A 104 -11.13 -13.04 -1.59
C ILE A 104 -10.79 -13.23 -3.06
N ASN A 105 -10.51 -12.13 -3.75
CA ASN A 105 -10.06 -12.14 -5.14
C ASN A 105 -8.61 -11.67 -5.20
N GLN A 106 -7.77 -12.43 -5.89
CA GLN A 106 -6.40 -12.04 -6.11
C GLN A 106 -6.30 -10.98 -7.22
N ILE A 107 -5.56 -9.90 -6.96
CA ILE A 107 -5.23 -8.85 -7.92
C ILE A 107 -3.70 -8.76 -7.97
N HIS A 108 -3.10 -9.42 -8.96
CA HIS A 108 -1.65 -9.63 -9.00
C HIS A 108 -1.16 -10.40 -7.75
N GLN A 109 -0.41 -9.78 -6.83
CA GLN A 109 -0.06 -10.36 -5.53
C GLN A 109 -0.70 -9.58 -4.36
N ALA A 110 -1.66 -8.71 -4.68
CA ALA A 110 -2.56 -8.09 -3.71
C ALA A 110 -3.89 -8.86 -3.65
N PHE A 111 -4.71 -8.55 -2.66
CA PHE A 111 -6.03 -9.14 -2.48
C PHE A 111 -7.10 -8.06 -2.42
N LEU A 112 -8.23 -8.31 -3.08
CA LEU A 112 -9.50 -7.63 -2.84
C LEU A 112 -10.36 -8.57 -2.01
N ILE A 113 -10.68 -8.13 -0.80
CA ILE A 113 -11.44 -8.89 0.17
C ILE A 113 -12.74 -8.15 0.42
N ASN A 114 -13.87 -8.76 0.08
CA ASN A 114 -15.15 -8.26 0.57
C ASN A 114 -15.50 -9.01 1.84
N CYS A 115 -15.81 -8.24 2.88
CA CYS A 115 -16.12 -8.77 4.19
C CYS A 115 -17.24 -7.97 4.84
N LYS A 116 -17.68 -8.39 6.03
CA LYS A 116 -18.68 -7.68 6.81
C LYS A 116 -18.35 -7.71 8.29
N SER A 117 -18.77 -6.68 9.00
CA SER A 117 -18.82 -6.66 10.47
C SER A 117 -20.24 -6.31 10.90
N GLY A 118 -20.95 -7.29 11.46
CA GLY A 118 -22.39 -7.19 11.68
C GLY A 118 -23.13 -6.94 10.37
N ASN A 119 -23.84 -5.81 10.27
CA ASN A 119 -24.60 -5.41 9.09
C ASN A 119 -23.82 -4.47 8.14
N GLN A 120 -22.56 -4.17 8.44
CA GLN A 120 -21.74 -3.27 7.64
C GLN A 120 -20.90 -4.07 6.65
N GLU A 121 -21.12 -3.83 5.36
CA GLU A 121 -20.27 -4.32 4.27
C GLU A 121 -18.96 -3.57 4.24
N ILE A 122 -17.87 -4.27 3.93
CA ILE A 122 -16.49 -3.77 3.94
C ILE A 122 -15.80 -4.22 2.66
N VAL A 123 -15.10 -3.28 2.00
CA VAL A 123 -14.21 -3.55 0.89
C VAL A 123 -12.78 -3.28 1.35
N LEU A 124 -11.94 -4.30 1.35
CA LEU A 124 -10.56 -4.23 1.82
C LEU A 124 -9.59 -4.65 0.70
N TYR A 125 -8.75 -3.72 0.28
CA TYR A 125 -7.59 -4.02 -0.57
C TYR A 125 -6.36 -4.28 0.30
N CYS A 126 -5.82 -5.49 0.29
CA CYS A 126 -4.57 -5.85 0.97
C CYS A 126 -3.41 -5.87 -0.04
N ILE A 127 -2.47 -4.95 0.12
CA ILE A 127 -1.28 -4.81 -0.72
C ILE A 127 -0.08 -5.38 0.04
N ILE A 128 0.58 -6.37 -0.55
CA ILE A 128 1.88 -6.85 -0.09
C ILE A 128 2.95 -6.02 -0.81
N SER A 129 3.69 -5.21 -0.05
CA SER A 129 4.76 -4.34 -0.54
C SER A 129 6.13 -4.94 -0.23
N GLY A 130 7.06 -4.76 -1.16
CA GLY A 130 8.31 -5.50 -1.14
C GLY A 130 8.10 -6.97 -1.46
N PRO A 131 8.30 -7.40 -2.73
CA PRO A 131 8.01 -8.75 -3.20
C PRO A 131 8.52 -9.88 -2.31
N GLN A 132 9.59 -9.65 -1.55
CA GLN A 132 10.10 -10.62 -0.58
C GLN A 132 10.19 -10.10 0.84
N THR A 133 10.31 -8.79 1.07
CA THR A 133 10.53 -8.31 2.44
C THR A 133 9.91 -6.95 2.75
N PHE A 134 10.13 -5.92 1.95
CA PHE A 134 9.76 -4.53 2.30
C PHE A 134 9.81 -3.58 1.10
N ILE A 135 9.08 -2.46 1.17
CA ILE A 135 8.85 -1.52 0.05
C ILE A 135 10.13 -0.99 -0.63
N GLU A 136 11.25 -0.91 0.08
CA GLU A 136 12.50 -0.45 -0.52
C GLU A 136 12.98 -1.31 -1.71
N GLU A 137 12.56 -2.57 -1.83
CA GLU A 137 12.82 -3.40 -3.02
C GLU A 137 12.15 -2.83 -4.28
N GLU A 138 10.91 -2.35 -4.16
CA GLU A 138 10.17 -1.72 -5.24
C GLU A 138 10.81 -0.36 -5.60
N ILE A 139 11.30 0.38 -4.59
CA ILE A 139 12.04 1.63 -4.79
C ILE A 139 13.38 1.37 -5.50
N VAL A 140 14.08 0.29 -5.16
CA VAL A 140 15.31 -0.14 -5.87
C VAL A 140 14.99 -0.42 -7.34
N ASN A 141 13.88 -1.11 -7.62
CA ASN A 141 13.46 -1.36 -9.00
C ASN A 141 13.11 -0.05 -9.74
N LEU A 142 12.43 0.88 -9.08
CA LEU A 142 12.18 2.22 -9.63
C LEU A 142 13.50 2.93 -9.99
N ILE A 143 14.49 2.94 -9.08
CA ILE A 143 15.81 3.53 -9.31
C ILE A 143 16.48 2.89 -10.53
N LYS A 144 16.48 1.55 -10.63
CA LYS A 144 17.04 0.84 -11.79
C LYS A 144 16.35 1.23 -13.10
N LEU A 145 15.03 1.32 -13.13
CA LEU A 145 14.26 1.63 -14.34
C LEU A 145 14.40 3.09 -14.79
N THR A 146 14.65 4.00 -13.85
CA THR A 146 14.62 5.46 -14.07
C THR A 146 16.01 6.07 -14.16
N LEU A 147 16.88 5.76 -13.20
CA LEU A 147 18.24 6.28 -13.08
C LEU A 147 19.30 5.36 -13.70
N LYS A 148 18.93 4.12 -14.06
CA LYS A 148 19.87 3.10 -14.57
C LYS A 148 20.98 2.75 -13.58
N ILE A 149 20.70 2.92 -12.29
CA ILE A 149 21.60 2.56 -11.19
C ILE A 149 21.08 1.26 -10.58
N GLU A 150 21.96 0.28 -10.42
CA GLU A 150 21.63 -0.98 -9.76
C GLU A 150 22.06 -0.95 -8.30
N ILE A 151 21.19 -1.46 -7.42
CA ILE A 151 21.51 -1.72 -6.01
C ILE A 151 21.43 -3.22 -5.84
N ASP A 152 22.51 -3.81 -5.33
CA ASP A 152 22.56 -5.25 -5.08
C ASP A 152 21.60 -5.62 -3.95
N LEU A 153 20.58 -6.42 -4.26
CA LEU A 153 19.61 -6.97 -3.31
C LEU A 153 20.03 -8.35 -2.78
N SER A 154 21.19 -8.88 -3.18
CA SER A 154 21.70 -10.15 -2.66
C SER A 154 22.05 -10.08 -1.17
N GLY A 155 22.12 -11.25 -0.54
CA GLY A 155 22.47 -11.43 0.85
C GLY A 155 21.33 -11.99 1.71
N GLU A 156 21.66 -12.25 2.97
CA GLU A 156 20.70 -12.69 3.98
C GLU A 156 19.74 -11.55 4.31
N ARG A 157 18.42 -11.82 4.28
CA ARG A 157 17.35 -10.81 4.38
C ARG A 157 17.07 -10.39 5.82
N ASP A 158 18.14 -10.10 6.57
CA ASP A 158 18.09 -9.69 7.96
C ASP A 158 17.94 -8.15 8.11
N ASN A 159 17.93 -7.68 9.36
CA ASN A 159 17.84 -6.25 9.65
C ASN A 159 19.06 -5.44 9.17
N ASN A 160 20.25 -6.05 9.06
CA ASN A 160 21.44 -5.36 8.58
C ASN A 160 21.38 -5.16 7.07
N TRP A 161 20.91 -6.15 6.34
CA TRP A 161 20.61 -6.06 4.92
C TRP A 161 19.57 -4.97 4.64
N LYS A 162 18.45 -4.94 5.37
CA LYS A 162 17.46 -3.84 5.24
C LYS A 162 18.08 -2.46 5.44
N ARG A 163 18.92 -2.30 6.47
CA ARG A 163 19.63 -1.03 6.76
C ARG A 163 20.60 -0.65 5.64
N ARG A 164 21.32 -1.61 5.08
CA ARG A 164 22.23 -1.41 3.93
C ARG A 164 21.45 -0.87 2.73
N ILE A 165 20.38 -1.54 2.33
CA ILE A 165 19.54 -1.13 1.20
C ILE A 165 18.98 0.28 1.42
N LYS A 166 18.42 0.57 2.60
CA LYS A 166 17.92 1.91 2.95
C LYS A 166 19.01 2.98 2.85
N LYS A 167 20.24 2.68 3.27
CA LYS A 167 21.38 3.59 3.16
C LYS A 167 21.77 3.84 1.70
N ASP A 168 21.80 2.80 0.88
CA ASP A 168 22.12 2.91 -0.54
C ASP A 168 21.08 3.72 -1.31
N VAL A 169 19.79 3.43 -1.11
CA VAL A 169 18.67 4.22 -1.65
C VAL A 169 18.81 5.69 -1.26
N LYS A 170 19.03 5.97 0.03
CA LYS A 170 19.17 7.35 0.53
C LYS A 170 20.38 8.07 -0.06
N ARG A 171 21.50 7.37 -0.23
CA ARG A 171 22.70 7.91 -0.88
C ARG A 171 22.42 8.28 -2.33
N ILE A 172 21.86 7.36 -3.12
CA ILE A 172 21.55 7.58 -4.53
C ILE A 172 20.58 8.75 -4.72
N MET A 173 19.53 8.82 -3.90
CA MET A 173 18.56 9.92 -3.94
C MET A 173 19.23 11.28 -3.70
N ARG A 174 20.15 11.37 -2.73
CA ARG A 174 20.92 12.59 -2.44
C ARG A 174 21.87 12.98 -3.57
N GLU A 175 22.65 12.03 -4.09
CA GLU A 175 23.59 12.26 -5.18
C GLU A 175 22.89 12.75 -6.45
N ASN A 176 21.68 12.24 -6.71
CA ASN A 176 20.86 12.63 -7.86
C ASN A 176 19.92 13.82 -7.57
N ARG A 177 20.03 14.46 -6.39
CA ARG A 177 19.21 15.61 -5.95
C ARG A 177 17.71 15.39 -6.19
N THR A 178 17.22 14.19 -5.89
CA THR A 178 15.82 13.79 -6.07
C THR A 178 15.26 13.20 -4.79
N ASN A 179 13.94 13.05 -4.74
CA ASN A 179 13.24 12.27 -3.71
C ASN A 179 12.26 11.28 -4.38
N TYR A 180 11.57 10.46 -3.58
CA TYR A 180 10.64 9.44 -4.09
C TYR A 180 9.50 10.07 -4.90
N GLU A 181 8.88 11.14 -4.38
CA GLU A 181 7.77 11.83 -5.05
C GLU A 181 8.19 12.36 -6.44
N GLN A 182 9.32 13.07 -6.51
CA GLN A 182 9.87 13.60 -7.75
C GLN A 182 10.22 12.47 -8.74
N LEU A 183 10.80 11.38 -8.24
CA LEU A 183 11.14 10.22 -9.06
C LEU A 183 9.89 9.58 -9.65
N ILE A 184 8.83 9.41 -8.87
CA ILE A 184 7.55 8.86 -9.31
C ILE A 184 6.87 9.81 -10.32
N ARG A 185 6.79 11.11 -10.03
CA ARG A 185 6.15 12.11 -10.90
C ARG A 185 6.80 12.19 -12.28
N ARG A 186 8.12 12.09 -12.38
CA ARG A 186 8.82 12.09 -13.69
C ARG A 186 8.82 10.73 -14.40
N THR A 187 8.37 9.67 -13.74
CA THR A 187 8.34 8.32 -14.31
C THR A 187 7.01 8.06 -15.02
N GLY A 188 7.10 7.47 -16.21
CA GLY A 188 5.91 7.05 -16.97
C GLY A 188 5.25 5.81 -16.37
N THR A 189 3.92 5.72 -16.48
CA THR A 189 3.07 4.72 -15.83
C THR A 189 3.55 3.28 -16.07
N ARG A 190 3.95 2.92 -17.30
CA ARG A 190 4.47 1.58 -17.61
C ARG A 190 5.66 1.17 -16.73
N LYS A 191 6.58 2.09 -16.40
CA LYS A 191 7.71 1.78 -15.51
C LYS A 191 7.28 1.70 -14.06
N LEU A 192 6.30 2.51 -13.65
CA LEU A 192 5.73 2.45 -12.30
C LEU A 192 5.01 1.13 -12.06
N GLU A 193 4.28 0.62 -13.05
CA GLU A 193 3.62 -0.69 -12.98
C GLU A 193 4.61 -1.85 -12.86
N ILE A 194 5.81 -1.72 -13.43
CA ILE A 194 6.88 -2.70 -13.23
C ILE A 194 7.52 -2.54 -11.85
N ALA A 195 7.69 -1.29 -11.38
CA ALA A 195 8.34 -0.99 -10.11
C ALA A 195 7.47 -1.35 -8.89
N PHE A 196 6.18 -1.02 -8.93
CA PHE A 196 5.21 -1.17 -7.85
C PHE A 196 3.96 -1.92 -8.34
N PRO A 197 4.09 -3.19 -8.78
CA PRO A 197 3.01 -3.91 -9.46
C PRO A 197 1.75 -3.99 -8.60
N ASN A 198 1.86 -4.29 -7.31
CA ASN A 198 0.71 -4.47 -6.43
C ASN A 198 -0.03 -3.15 -6.15
N LEU A 199 0.70 -2.08 -5.83
CA LEU A 199 0.10 -0.74 -5.67
C LEU A 199 -0.58 -0.28 -6.95
N CYS A 200 0.09 -0.42 -8.09
CA CYS A 200 -0.44 -0.01 -9.38
C CYS A 200 -1.70 -0.80 -9.77
N SER A 201 -1.70 -2.12 -9.56
CA SER A 201 -2.86 -2.96 -9.86
C SER A 201 -4.06 -2.62 -8.97
N VAL A 202 -3.86 -2.33 -7.68
CA VAL A 202 -4.94 -1.88 -6.80
C VAL A 202 -5.50 -0.52 -7.24
N PHE A 203 -4.65 0.46 -7.59
CA PHE A 203 -5.15 1.75 -8.06
C PHE A 203 -5.91 1.63 -9.39
N LYS A 204 -5.45 0.80 -10.33
CA LYS A 204 -6.21 0.49 -11.55
C LYS A 204 -7.58 -0.10 -11.23
N LYS A 205 -7.62 -1.09 -10.33
CA LYS A 205 -8.88 -1.72 -9.94
C LYS A 205 -9.86 -0.73 -9.31
N ILE A 206 -9.37 0.13 -8.41
CA ILE A 206 -10.17 1.18 -7.79
C ILE A 206 -10.74 2.16 -8.84
N GLU A 207 -9.91 2.56 -9.81
CA GLU A 207 -10.35 3.41 -10.92
C GLU A 207 -11.42 2.73 -11.79
N GLU A 208 -11.19 1.48 -12.19
CA GLU A 208 -12.15 0.70 -12.98
C GLU A 208 -13.50 0.57 -12.27
N ASP A 209 -13.49 0.28 -10.97
CA ASP A 209 -14.71 0.14 -10.18
C ASP A 209 -15.41 1.49 -9.97
N PHE A 210 -14.66 2.59 -9.84
CA PHE A 210 -15.24 3.93 -9.77
C PHE A 210 -15.96 4.32 -11.07
N MET A 211 -15.32 4.09 -12.23
CA MET A 211 -15.90 4.40 -13.53
C MET A 211 -17.12 3.54 -13.85
N ARG A 212 -17.16 2.27 -13.43
CA ARG A 212 -18.34 1.41 -13.59
C ARG A 212 -19.55 1.89 -12.81
N ASN A 213 -19.32 2.47 -11.63
CA ASN A 213 -20.38 2.93 -10.74
C ASN A 213 -20.80 4.39 -11.01
N ASN A 214 -20.03 5.14 -11.81
CA ASN A 214 -20.29 6.54 -12.18
C ASN A 214 -20.02 6.74 -13.69
N PRO A 215 -20.90 6.22 -14.57
CA PRO A 215 -20.73 6.26 -16.02
C PRO A 215 -20.91 7.65 -16.64
#